data_AF-A0ABD2QA31-F1
#
_entry.id   AF-A0ABD2QA31-F1
#
_cell.length_a   1.000
_cell.length_b   1.000
_cell.length_c   1.000
_cell.angle_alpha   90.00
_cell.angle_beta   90.00
_cell.angle_gamma   90.00
#
_symmetry.space_group_name_H-M   'P 1'
#
loop_
_entity.id
_entity.type
_entity.pdbx_description
1 polymer ?
#
loop_
_entity_poly.entity_id
_entity_poly.type
_entity_poly.pdbx_seq_one_letter_code
_entity_poly.pdbx_strand_id
1 'polypeptide(L)'
;MHEEQFARARFFVIKSRWAENVLQAITHEVWCSTVNGNAVLDAAFRQTHRERNLRPVEEDVNVKGEVEISFEEVRKSSSKKSEHADGHVYLFFSVNGSRQFCGIAEMIGPVEKNRSACVWQDSFKFKDSFPIRWLYIKDVENTLCNHLLLPEHDNRPITFLRDAAEIVSRAKAIELFRIFHNHP
;
A
#
# COMPACT_ATOMS: atom_id res chain seq x y z
N MET A 1 -1.44 12.32 -15.08
CA MET A 1 -1.55 11.07 -14.31
C MET A 1 -2.26 10.05 -15.20
N HIS A 2 -1.51 9.12 -15.79
CA HIS A 2 -2.06 8.16 -16.76
C HIS A 2 -2.66 6.95 -16.03
N GLU A 3 -3.85 6.53 -16.46
CA GLU A 3 -4.58 5.43 -15.81
C GLU A 3 -3.83 4.10 -15.88
N GLU A 4 -2.97 3.91 -16.88
CA GLU A 4 -2.08 2.76 -17.03
C GLU A 4 -1.10 2.59 -15.87
N GLN A 5 -0.65 3.69 -15.24
CA GLN A 5 0.26 3.63 -14.09
C GLN A 5 -0.35 2.84 -12.94
N PHE A 6 -1.67 2.91 -12.80
CA PHE A 6 -2.33 2.23 -11.72
C PHE A 6 -2.65 0.78 -12.08
N ALA A 7 -2.40 0.25 -13.29
CA ALA A 7 -3.08 -0.94 -13.87
C ALA A 7 -3.22 -2.13 -12.91
N ARG A 8 -2.18 -2.37 -12.11
CA ARG A 8 -2.10 -3.47 -11.13
C ARG A 8 -2.10 -2.97 -9.67
N ALA A 9 -2.56 -1.75 -9.45
CA ALA A 9 -2.62 -1.11 -8.15
C ALA A 9 -3.89 -1.50 -7.38
N ARG A 10 -3.71 -1.69 -6.07
CA ARG A 10 -4.78 -1.89 -5.10
C ARG A 10 -4.82 -0.73 -4.13
N PHE A 11 -6.01 -0.44 -3.61
CA PHE A 11 -6.29 0.80 -2.89
C PHE A 11 -7.01 0.50 -1.59
N PHE A 12 -6.52 1.02 -0.48
CA PHE A 12 -7.10 0.77 0.84
C PHE A 12 -7.27 2.06 1.62
N VAL A 13 -8.31 2.13 2.44
CA VAL A 13 -8.47 3.18 3.44
C VAL A 13 -7.83 2.74 4.76
N ILE A 14 -7.05 3.63 5.36
CA ILE A 14 -6.46 3.46 6.68
C ILE A 14 -7.12 4.43 7.65
N LYS A 15 -7.67 3.91 8.75
CA LYS A 15 -8.37 4.69 9.77
C LYS A 15 -7.62 4.63 11.09
N SER A 16 -6.98 5.74 11.47
CA SER A 16 -6.31 5.84 12.77
C SER A 16 -7.25 6.42 13.82
N ARG A 17 -7.22 5.88 15.05
CA ARG A 17 -7.87 6.52 16.21
C ARG A 17 -7.08 7.69 16.78
N TRP A 18 -5.78 7.74 16.50
CA TRP A 18 -4.83 8.66 17.13
C TRP A 18 -4.05 9.39 16.03
N ALA A 19 -4.04 10.72 16.08
CA ALA A 19 -3.28 11.52 15.12
C ALA A 19 -1.76 11.31 15.32
N GLU A 20 -1.35 11.07 16.56
CA GLU A 20 0.01 10.78 16.97
C GLU A 20 0.56 9.57 16.22
N ASN A 21 -0.22 8.50 16.04
CA ASN A 21 0.21 7.35 15.24
C ASN A 21 0.50 7.74 13.78
N VAL A 22 -0.29 8.65 13.18
CA VAL A 22 -0.04 9.11 11.81
C VAL A 22 1.26 9.92 11.76
N LEU A 23 1.53 10.77 12.75
CA LEU A 23 2.80 11.50 12.85
C LEU A 23 4.01 10.57 12.99
N GLN A 24 3.89 9.52 13.81
CA GLN A 24 4.93 8.49 13.94
C GLN A 24 5.16 7.76 12.62
N ALA A 25 4.10 7.47 11.88
CA ALA A 25 4.18 6.82 10.58
C ALA A 25 4.83 7.70 9.50
N ILE A 26 4.63 9.02 9.56
CA ILE A 26 5.34 9.99 8.73
C ILE A 26 6.82 10.00 9.08
N THR A 27 7.14 10.04 10.37
CA THR A 27 8.52 10.16 10.87
C THR A 27 9.34 8.90 10.59
N HIS A 28 8.73 7.73 10.71
CA HIS A 28 9.42 6.44 10.69
C HIS A 28 9.15 5.61 9.42
N GLU A 29 8.34 6.11 8.49
CA GLU A 29 8.00 5.40 7.24
C GLU A 29 7.51 3.97 7.47
N VAL A 30 6.73 3.78 8.54
CA VAL A 30 6.22 2.47 8.95
C VAL A 30 4.76 2.60 9.35
N TRP A 31 3.97 1.56 9.09
CA TRP A 31 2.59 1.47 9.58
C TRP A 31 2.32 0.13 10.26
N CYS A 32 1.33 0.14 11.16
CA CYS A 32 0.73 -1.05 11.74
C CYS A 32 -0.78 -0.84 11.80
N SER A 33 -1.55 -1.79 11.25
CA SER A 33 -3.00 -1.86 11.43
C SER A 33 -3.34 -2.88 12.53
N THR A 34 -4.62 -3.21 12.69
CA THR A 34 -5.08 -4.33 13.51
C THR A 34 -4.57 -5.67 12.96
N VAL A 35 -4.62 -6.74 13.74
CA VAL A 35 -4.22 -8.09 13.28
C VAL A 35 -4.93 -8.49 11.99
N ASN A 36 -6.24 -8.26 11.90
CA ASN A 36 -7.02 -8.55 10.70
C ASN A 36 -6.65 -7.61 9.54
N GLY A 37 -6.48 -6.32 9.82
CA GLY A 37 -6.08 -5.35 8.79
C GLY A 37 -4.70 -5.65 8.21
N ASN A 38 -3.72 -5.99 9.05
CA ASN A 38 -2.40 -6.44 8.62
C ASN A 38 -2.48 -7.70 7.76
N ALA A 39 -3.31 -8.68 8.11
CA ALA A 39 -3.49 -9.89 7.30
C ALA A 39 -4.05 -9.57 5.90
N VAL A 40 -5.04 -8.67 5.81
CA VAL A 40 -5.62 -8.22 4.54
C VAL A 40 -4.57 -7.48 3.69
N LEU A 41 -3.85 -6.54 4.30
CA LEU A 41 -2.85 -5.72 3.60
C LEU A 41 -1.64 -6.55 3.16
N ASP A 42 -1.17 -7.49 3.98
CA ASP A 42 -0.09 -8.42 3.62
C ASP A 42 -0.51 -9.33 2.46
N ALA A 43 -1.71 -9.89 2.52
CA ALA A 43 -2.26 -10.70 1.43
C ALA A 43 -2.34 -9.91 0.12
N ALA A 44 -2.83 -8.67 0.19
CA ALA A 44 -2.92 -7.78 -0.97
C ALA A 44 -1.55 -7.46 -1.54
N PHE A 45 -0.60 -7.05 -0.71
CA PHE A 45 0.77 -6.77 -1.11
C PHE A 45 1.42 -7.98 -1.78
N ARG A 46 1.34 -9.16 -1.15
CA ARG A 46 1.91 -10.39 -1.71
C ARG A 46 1.25 -10.82 -3.00
N GLN A 47 -0.07 -10.67 -3.15
CA GLN A 47 -0.75 -11.01 -4.40
C GLN A 47 -0.25 -10.11 -5.55
N THR A 48 -0.22 -8.80 -5.31
CA THR A 48 0.24 -7.80 -6.27
C THR A 48 1.71 -8.02 -6.69
N HIS A 49 2.55 -8.48 -5.75
CA HIS A 49 3.98 -8.71 -5.98
C HIS A 49 4.37 -10.17 -6.31
N ARG A 50 3.47 -11.17 -6.18
CA ARG A 50 3.76 -12.58 -6.54
C ARG A 50 3.75 -12.83 -8.03
N GLU A 51 2.87 -12.13 -8.76
CA GLU A 51 2.85 -12.12 -10.23
C GLU A 51 4.17 -11.60 -10.85
N ARG A 52 5.09 -11.08 -10.03
CA ARG A 52 6.48 -10.79 -10.41
C ARG A 52 7.30 -12.05 -10.73
N ASN A 53 7.02 -13.18 -10.07
CA ASN A 53 7.83 -14.41 -10.14
C ASN A 53 7.23 -15.52 -11.00
N LEU A 54 6.06 -15.31 -11.61
CA LEU A 54 5.35 -16.32 -12.44
C LEU A 54 5.32 -15.96 -13.93
N ARG A 55 6.14 -15.02 -14.40
CA ARG A 55 6.35 -14.90 -15.85
C ARG A 55 7.03 -16.19 -16.32
N PRO A 56 6.54 -16.85 -17.38
CA PRO A 56 7.23 -18.00 -17.94
C PRO A 56 8.65 -17.56 -18.27
N VAL A 57 9.63 -18.23 -17.67
CA VAL A 57 10.98 -18.21 -18.21
C VAL A 57 10.83 -18.90 -19.56
N GLU A 58 11.04 -18.18 -20.66
CA GLU A 58 11.22 -18.84 -21.95
C GLU A 58 12.43 -19.77 -21.77
N GLU A 59 12.19 -21.09 -21.80
CA GLU A 59 13.23 -22.10 -21.63
C GLU A 59 14.15 -22.07 -22.87
N ASP A 60 15.24 -21.30 -22.79
CA ASP A 60 16.37 -21.49 -23.68
C ASP A 60 17.08 -22.79 -23.28
N VAL A 61 16.64 -23.90 -23.89
CA VAL A 61 17.31 -25.20 -23.78
C VAL A 61 18.69 -25.09 -24.43
N ASN A 62 19.72 -24.86 -23.61
CA ASN A 62 21.11 -24.99 -24.08
C ASN A 62 21.64 -26.39 -23.74
N VAL A 63 21.73 -27.23 -24.76
CA VAL A 63 22.38 -28.54 -24.72
C VAL A 63 23.88 -28.33 -24.57
N LYS A 64 24.38 -28.43 -23.33
CA LYS A 64 25.69 -29.03 -22.97
C LYS A 64 25.88 -28.90 -21.46
N GLY A 65 25.88 -30.05 -20.79
CA GLY A 65 26.02 -30.13 -19.34
C GLY A 65 27.45 -29.89 -18.91
N GLU A 66 27.69 -28.74 -18.28
CA GLU A 66 28.73 -28.50 -17.29
C GLU A 66 28.12 -27.58 -16.21
N VAL A 67 28.14 -28.02 -14.96
CA VAL A 67 27.65 -27.26 -13.81
C VAL A 67 28.86 -26.63 -13.12
N GLU A 68 29.07 -25.33 -13.34
CA GLU A 68 29.96 -24.51 -12.52
C GLU A 68 29.12 -23.50 -11.74
N ILE A 69 28.98 -23.72 -10.43
CA ILE A 69 28.31 -22.76 -9.53
C ILE A 69 29.33 -21.70 -9.16
N SER A 70 29.30 -20.56 -9.86
CA SER A 70 30.07 -19.37 -9.47
C SER A 70 29.33 -18.58 -8.37
N PHE A 71 30.04 -18.26 -7.29
CA PHE A 71 29.49 -17.69 -6.05
C PHE A 71 29.24 -16.16 -6.12
N GLU A 72 29.11 -15.57 -7.31
CA GLU A 72 28.99 -14.11 -7.50
C GLU A 72 27.58 -13.59 -7.79
N GLU A 73 26.56 -14.44 -7.96
CA GLU A 73 25.20 -13.98 -8.32
C GLU A 73 24.30 -13.57 -7.14
N VAL A 74 24.74 -13.75 -5.89
CA VAL A 74 23.93 -13.37 -4.71
C VAL A 74 23.98 -11.86 -4.42
N ARG A 75 24.96 -11.12 -4.95
CA ARG A 75 25.19 -9.69 -4.60
C ARG A 75 24.73 -8.65 -5.63
N LYS A 76 24.22 -9.05 -6.80
CA LYS A 76 23.76 -8.13 -7.86
C LYS A 76 22.23 -8.03 -8.03
N SER A 77 21.44 -8.42 -7.03
CA SER A 77 19.97 -8.27 -7.08
C SER A 77 19.46 -6.91 -6.59
N SER A 78 20.31 -6.04 -6.05
CA SER A 78 19.99 -4.62 -5.90
C SER A 78 20.44 -3.86 -7.14
N SER A 79 19.50 -3.18 -7.82
CA SER A 79 19.71 -2.16 -8.88
C SER A 79 19.51 -2.54 -10.35
N LYS A 80 18.62 -3.48 -10.70
CA LYS A 80 17.99 -3.45 -12.04
C LYS A 80 16.48 -3.24 -11.88
N LYS A 81 16.07 -1.97 -11.99
CA LYS A 81 14.67 -1.54 -12.04
C LYS A 81 14.11 -1.99 -13.39
N SER A 82 13.39 -3.11 -13.42
CA SER A 82 12.71 -3.58 -14.63
C SER A 82 11.51 -2.67 -14.91
N GLU A 83 11.53 -1.95 -16.04
CA GLU A 83 10.49 -1.00 -16.48
C GLU A 83 9.16 -1.64 -16.96
N HIS A 84 8.74 -2.78 -16.38
CA HIS A 84 7.46 -3.40 -16.75
C HIS A 84 6.57 -3.75 -15.56
N ALA A 85 5.68 -2.78 -15.27
CA ALA A 85 4.44 -2.81 -14.49
C ALA A 85 4.51 -3.61 -13.18
N ASP A 86 5.29 -3.11 -12.22
CA ASP A 86 5.15 -3.49 -10.81
C ASP A 86 3.75 -3.09 -10.32
N GLY A 87 3.10 -3.99 -9.59
CA GLY A 87 1.82 -3.67 -8.97
C GLY A 87 2.04 -2.89 -7.68
N HIS A 88 1.17 -1.93 -7.41
CA HIS A 88 1.31 -1.02 -6.27
C HIS A 88 0.21 -1.24 -5.23
N VAL A 89 0.47 -0.91 -3.97
CA VAL A 89 -0.58 -0.87 -2.93
C VAL A 89 -0.58 0.51 -2.31
N TYR A 90 -1.67 1.25 -2.54
CA TYR A 90 -1.84 2.61 -2.04
C TYR A 90 -2.79 2.64 -0.85
N LEU A 91 -2.45 3.49 0.12
CA LEU A 91 -3.10 3.63 1.40
C LEU A 91 -3.55 5.08 1.57
N PHE A 92 -4.85 5.30 1.73
CA PHE A 92 -5.44 6.61 2.00
C PHE A 92 -5.67 6.77 3.50
N PHE A 93 -4.90 7.65 4.12
CA PHE A 93 -4.91 7.84 5.57
C PHE A 93 -5.97 8.85 6.00
N SER A 94 -6.71 8.52 7.06
CA SER A 94 -7.66 9.42 7.70
C SER A 94 -7.72 9.13 9.21
N VAL A 95 -7.75 10.20 10.01
CA VAL A 95 -7.95 10.09 11.47
C VAL A 95 -9.45 10.06 11.77
N ASN A 96 -9.87 9.19 12.68
CA ASN A 96 -11.27 9.06 13.06
C ASN A 96 -11.76 10.37 13.69
N GLY A 97 -12.89 10.88 13.18
CA GLY A 97 -13.46 12.14 13.64
C GLY A 97 -12.85 13.40 13.03
N SER A 98 -11.75 13.32 12.27
CA SER A 98 -11.13 14.51 11.66
C SER A 98 -11.94 15.12 10.51
N ARG A 99 -12.86 14.33 9.92
CA ARG A 99 -13.65 14.71 8.73
C ARG A 99 -12.79 15.04 7.50
N GLN A 100 -11.55 14.55 7.47
CA GLN A 100 -10.63 14.71 6.35
C GLN A 100 -9.76 13.47 6.17
N PHE A 101 -9.23 13.28 4.97
CA PHE A 101 -8.06 12.44 4.76
C PHE A 101 -6.80 13.30 4.96
N CYS A 102 -5.74 12.72 5.52
CA CYS A 102 -4.50 13.44 5.88
C CYS A 102 -3.28 13.03 5.03
N GLY A 103 -3.43 12.06 4.13
CA GLY A 103 -2.37 11.73 3.20
C GLY A 103 -2.58 10.44 2.41
N ILE A 104 -1.63 10.20 1.51
CA ILE A 104 -1.52 8.97 0.71
C ILE A 104 -0.12 8.41 0.90
N ALA A 105 -0.02 7.12 1.17
CA ALA A 105 1.23 6.40 1.17
C ALA A 105 1.16 5.14 0.30
N GLU A 106 2.32 4.65 -0.12
CA GLU A 106 2.50 3.36 -0.78
C GLU A 106 3.05 2.35 0.22
N MET A 107 2.51 1.13 0.25
CA MET A 107 3.11 0.02 0.98
C MET A 107 4.28 -0.53 0.16
N ILE A 108 5.50 -0.50 0.73
CA ILE A 108 6.74 -0.85 0.01
C ILE A 108 7.31 -2.22 0.40
N GLY A 109 6.70 -2.90 1.36
CA GLY A 109 7.16 -4.21 1.84
C GLY A 109 6.04 -5.00 2.52
N PRO A 110 6.24 -6.31 2.74
CA PRO A 110 5.27 -7.17 3.41
C PRO A 110 5.17 -6.83 4.90
N VAL A 111 4.18 -7.42 5.57
CA VAL A 111 4.06 -7.34 7.03
C VAL A 111 5.16 -8.18 7.68
N GLU A 112 5.95 -7.52 8.53
CA GLU A 112 7.02 -8.11 9.30
C GLU A 112 6.55 -8.37 10.73
N LYS A 113 6.67 -9.62 11.17
CA LYS A 113 6.25 -10.04 12.51
C LYS A 113 7.27 -9.61 13.56
N ASN A 114 6.78 -9.18 14.72
CA ASN A 114 7.59 -8.92 15.91
C ASN A 114 8.70 -7.86 15.73
N ARG A 115 8.57 -6.98 14.73
CA ARG A 115 9.35 -5.75 14.68
C ARG A 115 8.58 -4.76 15.55
N SER A 116 8.80 -4.84 16.86
CA SER A 116 8.26 -3.92 17.86
C SER A 116 8.79 -2.52 17.57
N ALA A 117 8.17 -1.82 16.63
CA ALA A 117 8.28 -0.39 16.54
C ALA A 117 7.57 0.13 17.79
N CYS A 118 8.33 0.37 18.86
CA CYS A 118 7.91 0.94 20.15
C CYS A 118 7.31 2.36 20.01
N VAL A 119 6.95 2.77 18.80
CA VAL A 119 6.47 4.09 18.41
C VAL A 119 4.95 4.21 18.49
N TRP A 120 4.22 3.07 18.56
CA TRP A 120 2.76 3.08 18.61
C TRP A 120 2.23 3.33 20.03
N GLN A 121 1.18 4.14 20.12
CA GLN A 121 0.56 4.51 21.41
C GLN A 121 -0.05 3.31 22.18
N ASP A 122 -0.32 2.19 21.49
CA ASP A 122 -0.75 0.92 22.09
C ASP A 122 0.17 -0.22 21.57
N SER A 123 1.41 -0.21 22.04
CA SER A 123 2.46 -1.16 21.63
C SER A 123 2.13 -2.62 21.93
N PHE A 124 1.18 -2.89 22.84
CA PHE A 124 0.68 -4.24 23.10
C PHE A 124 -0.26 -4.75 22.00
N LYS A 125 -1.00 -3.84 21.35
CA LYS A 125 -1.96 -4.16 20.29
C LYS A 125 -1.33 -4.13 18.89
N PHE A 126 -0.24 -3.39 18.70
CA PHE A 126 0.39 -3.14 17.41
C PHE A 126 1.83 -3.69 17.37
N LYS A 127 1.98 -4.97 17.00
CA LYS A 127 3.28 -5.69 17.05
C LYS A 127 3.87 -6.00 15.68
N ASP A 128 3.03 -6.10 14.65
CA ASP A 128 3.44 -6.45 13.30
C ASP A 128 3.35 -5.19 12.44
N SER A 129 4.46 -4.75 11.87
CA SER A 129 4.52 -3.51 11.09
C SER A 129 4.97 -3.77 9.67
N PHE A 130 4.73 -2.82 8.79
CA PHE A 130 5.19 -2.87 7.41
C PHE A 130 5.68 -1.49 6.97
N PRO A 131 6.70 -1.46 6.10
CA PRO A 131 7.24 -0.19 5.62
C PRO A 131 6.29 0.46 4.61
N ILE A 132 6.19 1.78 4.70
CA ILE A 132 5.40 2.62 3.79
C ILE A 132 6.23 3.79 3.27
N ARG A 133 5.83 4.37 2.15
CA ARG A 133 6.44 5.58 1.60
C ARG A 133 5.36 6.61 1.31
N TRP A 134 5.46 7.79 1.92
CA TRP A 134 4.47 8.85 1.74
C TRP A 134 4.58 9.47 0.34
N LEU A 135 3.43 9.64 -0.31
CA LEU A 135 3.29 10.31 -1.61
C LEU A 135 2.72 11.71 -1.44
N TYR A 136 1.74 11.84 -0.54
CA TYR A 136 1.16 13.12 -0.14
C TYR A 136 0.98 13.13 1.37
N ILE A 137 1.38 14.24 1.99
CA ILE A 137 1.11 14.55 3.39
C ILE A 137 0.40 15.89 3.38
N LYS A 138 -0.93 15.86 3.37
CA LYS A 138 -1.79 17.04 3.40
C LYS A 138 -3.23 16.67 3.71
N ASP A 139 -3.93 17.63 4.28
CA ASP A 139 -5.33 17.49 4.64
C ASP A 139 -6.25 17.77 3.44
N VAL A 140 -7.17 16.85 3.18
CA VAL A 140 -8.20 16.93 2.14
C VAL A 140 -9.55 16.68 2.79
N GLU A 141 -10.41 17.70 2.82
CA GLU A 141 -11.72 17.61 3.46
C GLU A 141 -12.60 16.51 2.83
N ASN A 142 -13.39 15.84 3.67
CA ASN A 142 -14.34 14.82 3.22
C ASN A 142 -15.40 15.39 2.26
N THR A 143 -15.73 16.68 2.38
CA THR A 143 -16.68 17.39 1.50
C THR A 143 -16.32 17.21 0.02
N LEU A 144 -15.03 17.23 -0.30
CA LEU A 144 -14.50 17.05 -1.65
C LEU A 144 -14.57 15.61 -2.15
N CYS A 145 -14.77 14.65 -1.25
CA CYS A 145 -14.72 13.21 -1.56
C CYS A 145 -16.08 12.52 -1.40
N ASN A 146 -17.09 13.20 -0.84
CA ASN A 146 -18.36 12.57 -0.47
C ASN A 146 -19.20 12.12 -1.68
N HIS A 147 -18.93 12.65 -2.88
CA HIS A 147 -19.57 12.20 -4.12
C HIS A 147 -19.00 10.87 -4.65
N LEU A 148 -17.89 10.40 -4.06
CA LEU A 148 -17.31 9.08 -4.37
C LEU A 148 -18.09 7.98 -3.65
N LEU A 149 -19.29 7.68 -4.17
CA LEU A 149 -20.14 6.60 -3.66
C LEU A 149 -19.64 5.25 -4.17
N LEU A 150 -19.65 4.25 -3.28
CA LEU A 150 -19.18 2.89 -3.54
C LEU A 150 -20.37 1.92 -3.56
N PRO A 151 -20.78 1.39 -4.73
CA PRO A 151 -21.87 0.43 -4.85
C PRO A 151 -21.68 -0.82 -3.98
N GLU A 152 -20.44 -1.25 -3.80
CA GLU A 152 -20.04 -2.38 -2.95
C GLU A 152 -20.30 -2.13 -1.45
N HIS A 153 -20.59 -0.90 -1.05
CA HIS A 153 -20.80 -0.48 0.35
C HIS A 153 -22.13 0.25 0.55
N ASP A 154 -23.21 -0.24 -0.07
CA ASP A 154 -24.57 0.32 0.02
C ASP A 154 -24.64 1.77 -0.51
N ASN A 155 -23.85 2.08 -1.53
CA ASN A 155 -23.65 3.44 -2.07
C ASN A 155 -23.20 4.45 -1.01
N ARG A 156 -22.54 4.00 0.07
CA ARG A 156 -21.94 4.93 1.04
C ARG A 156 -20.73 5.63 0.43
N PRO A 157 -20.45 6.88 0.85
CA PRO A 157 -19.25 7.57 0.43
C PRO A 157 -17.98 6.86 0.89
N ILE A 158 -16.90 6.98 0.12
CA ILE A 158 -15.56 6.47 0.45
C ILE A 158 -15.05 6.90 1.84
N THR A 159 -15.54 8.03 2.34
CA THR A 159 -15.18 8.61 3.65
C THR A 159 -15.70 7.78 4.83
N PHE A 160 -16.68 6.89 4.61
CA PHE A 160 -17.28 5.99 5.61
C PHE A 160 -16.60 4.62 5.69
N LEU A 161 -15.61 4.37 4.82
CA LEU A 161 -14.86 3.11 4.85
C LEU A 161 -14.15 2.91 6.19
N ARG A 162 -14.13 1.65 6.63
CA ARG A 162 -13.45 1.21 7.86
C ARG A 162 -11.96 1.02 7.61
N ASP A 163 -11.21 0.82 8.70
CA ASP A 163 -9.78 0.51 8.61
C ASP A 163 -9.52 -0.73 7.75
N ALA A 164 -8.50 -0.65 6.90
CA ALA A 164 -8.09 -1.69 5.94
C ALA A 164 -9.19 -2.12 4.94
N ALA A 165 -10.23 -1.31 4.73
CA ALA A 165 -11.21 -1.57 3.68
C ALA A 165 -10.62 -1.28 2.29
N GLU A 166 -10.85 -2.19 1.35
CA GLU A 166 -10.42 -2.04 -0.05
C GLU A 166 -11.40 -1.17 -0.84
N ILE A 167 -10.87 -0.27 -1.66
CA ILE A 167 -11.64 0.48 -2.66
C ILE A 167 -11.55 -0.33 -3.96
N VAL A 168 -12.51 -1.22 -4.19
CA VAL A 168 -12.51 -2.12 -5.34
C VAL A 168 -12.71 -1.34 -6.64
N SER A 169 -13.55 -0.29 -6.59
CA SER A 169 -13.71 0.61 -7.73
C SER A 169 -12.47 1.48 -7.95
N ARG A 170 -11.60 0.97 -8.81
CA ARG A 170 -10.38 1.66 -9.26
C ARG A 170 -10.64 3.09 -9.76
N ALA A 171 -11.70 3.30 -10.54
CA ALA A 171 -12.03 4.63 -11.05
C ALA A 171 -12.24 5.63 -9.90
N LYS A 172 -12.92 5.20 -8.82
CA LYS A 172 -13.14 6.01 -7.62
C LYS A 172 -11.84 6.25 -6.84
N ALA A 173 -10.97 5.24 -6.74
CA ALA A 173 -9.68 5.41 -6.10
C ALA A 173 -8.75 6.38 -6.86
N ILE A 174 -8.73 6.30 -8.20
CA ILE A 174 -7.98 7.24 -9.06
C ILE A 174 -8.56 8.65 -8.94
N GLU A 175 -9.89 8.79 -8.87
CA GLU A 175 -10.55 10.06 -8.64
C GLU A 175 -10.13 10.67 -7.28
N LEU A 176 -10.13 9.88 -6.20
CA LEU A 176 -9.61 10.30 -4.89
C LEU A 176 -8.14 10.75 -4.98
N PHE A 177 -7.30 9.98 -5.69
CA PHE A 177 -5.91 10.33 -5.90
C PHE A 177 -5.75 11.65 -6.69
N ARG A 178 -6.61 11.91 -7.68
CA ARG A 178 -6.64 13.18 -8.43
C ARG A 178 -7.07 14.35 -7.55
N ILE A 179 -8.06 14.16 -6.68
CA ILE A 179 -8.47 15.18 -5.69
C ILE A 179 -7.27 15.54 -4.82
N PHE A 180 -6.56 14.54 -4.31
CA PHE A 180 -5.30 14.76 -3.59
C PHE A 180 -4.27 15.50 -4.44
N HIS A 181 -4.00 15.08 -5.66
CA HIS A 181 -2.99 15.73 -6.50
C HIS A 181 -3.28 17.21 -6.77
N ASN A 182 -4.56 17.55 -7.00
CA ASN A 182 -4.98 18.91 -7.35
C ASN A 182 -5.26 19.80 -6.14
N HIS A 183 -5.44 19.23 -4.95
CA HIS A 183 -5.60 20.01 -3.73
C HIS A 183 -4.32 20.80 -3.44
N PRO A 184 -4.36 22.10 -3.12
CA PRO A 184 -3.18 22.86 -2.74
C PRO A 184 -2.48 22.28 -1.50
#